data_AF-A0AAW3X2L3-F1
#
_entry.id   AF-A0AAW3X2L3-F1
#
_cell.length_a   1.000
_cell.length_b   1.000
_cell.length_c   1.000
_cell.angle_alpha   90.00
_cell.angle_beta   90.00
_cell.angle_gamma   90.00
#
_symmetry.space_group_name_H-M   'P 1'
#
loop_
_entity.id
_entity.type
_entity.pdbx_description
1 polymer ?
#
loop_
_entity_poly.entity_id
_entity_poly.type
_entity_poly.pdbx_seq_one_letter_code
_entity_poly.pdbx_strand_id
1 'polypeptide(L)'
;MKQDKKTTNKSGCTAVLAAAMIAAGGFSAYAGNQGTHGGEWKDTESLRWEWQNGEMSFYGNGSIFSEQHPEISDPEYYLKEAVRYPGEANPGWNTKGEPKANYSWASVEELQKFVNSFDWIHLDEKTRLLYVHNRIANGEGGFNQNHYGSPEEAKDFPVLEGGVGVCRDFAEEFQFLCQIVGLECVTYTPEYLHDACLVRIGTQWYATDPTSSLPLFSNAKTYPVDFETEFYRYENKEREQRRKEYEADPDSLANVLALTLSMRGEGTISEAAWEKIQAPMGQIEEKWGRQEIPRQEYETGIISLLKSVWGTEK
;
A
#
# COMPACT_ATOMS: atom_id res chain seq x y z
N MET A 1 8.88 47.09 33.03
CA MET A 1 9.27 46.16 31.96
C MET A 1 8.15 45.16 31.74
N LYS A 2 7.33 45.37 30.70
CA LYS A 2 6.36 44.39 30.20
C LYS A 2 6.85 43.97 28.82
N GLN A 3 7.14 42.69 28.63
CA GLN A 3 7.44 42.09 27.33
C GLN A 3 6.13 41.59 26.73
N ASP A 4 5.72 42.19 25.62
CA ASP A 4 4.63 41.68 24.79
C ASP A 4 5.12 40.50 23.95
N LYS A 5 4.47 39.35 24.16
CA LYS A 5 4.67 38.11 23.42
C LYS A 5 3.94 38.23 22.08
N LYS A 6 4.67 38.40 20.98
CA LYS A 6 4.14 38.37 19.61
C LYS A 6 4.05 36.92 19.15
N THR A 7 2.90 36.29 19.30
CA THR A 7 2.57 35.01 18.65
C THR A 7 2.39 35.23 17.15
N THR A 8 3.32 34.70 16.35
CA THR A 8 3.20 34.64 14.89
C THR A 8 2.30 33.47 14.49
N ASN A 9 1.12 33.79 13.94
CA ASN A 9 0.22 32.85 13.27
C ASN A 9 0.93 32.23 12.04
N LYS A 10 1.23 30.93 12.09
CA LYS A 10 1.69 30.10 10.95
C LYS A 10 0.57 29.22 10.36
N SER A 11 -0.70 29.54 10.60
CA SER A 11 -1.83 28.65 10.30
C SER A 11 -2.62 29.00 9.02
N GLY A 12 -2.24 30.04 8.27
CA GLY A 12 -3.07 30.56 7.16
C GLY A 12 -2.82 29.93 5.78
N CYS A 13 -1.58 29.54 5.47
CA CYS A 13 -1.18 29.15 4.11
C CYS A 13 -1.64 27.74 3.70
N THR A 14 -1.82 26.84 4.67
CA THR A 14 -2.09 25.42 4.40
C THR A 14 -3.55 25.14 4.04
N ALA A 15 -4.47 26.03 4.44
CA ALA A 15 -5.91 25.76 4.36
C ALA A 15 -6.52 25.97 2.95
N VAL A 16 -5.92 26.80 2.10
CA VAL A 16 -6.51 27.17 0.79
C VAL A 16 -6.07 26.20 -0.32
N LEU A 17 -4.88 25.60 -0.21
CA LEU A 17 -4.39 24.56 -1.12
C LEU A 17 -5.19 23.25 -1.02
N ALA A 18 -5.78 22.96 0.15
CA ALA A 18 -6.60 21.76 0.36
C ALA A 18 -7.97 21.84 -0.34
N ALA A 19 -8.52 23.05 -0.56
CA ALA A 19 -9.88 23.23 -1.05
C ALA A 19 -10.03 22.95 -2.57
N ALA A 20 -8.94 22.95 -3.33
CA ALA A 20 -8.98 22.70 -4.78
C ALA A 20 -9.04 21.21 -5.17
N MET A 21 -8.80 20.27 -4.23
CA MET A 21 -8.66 18.84 -4.54
C MET A 21 -9.96 18.02 -4.49
N ILE A 22 -11.13 18.64 -4.28
CA ILE A 22 -12.41 17.92 -4.11
C ILE A 22 -13.22 17.80 -5.41
N ALA A 23 -12.80 18.40 -6.53
CA ALA A 23 -13.66 18.56 -7.71
C ALA A 23 -13.04 18.14 -9.07
N ALA A 24 -12.54 16.91 -9.16
CA ALA A 24 -12.38 16.16 -10.42
C ALA A 24 -12.17 14.70 -10.01
N GLY A 25 -12.96 13.68 -10.35
CA GLY A 25 -13.89 13.46 -11.45
C GLY A 25 -13.69 11.97 -11.76
N GLY A 26 -14.68 11.13 -11.44
CA GLY A 26 -14.51 9.68 -11.35
C GLY A 26 -14.18 8.97 -12.66
N PHE A 27 -13.59 7.77 -12.55
CA PHE A 27 -13.41 6.85 -13.65
C PHE A 27 -13.70 5.41 -13.25
N SER A 28 -14.16 4.68 -14.27
CA SER A 28 -14.99 3.48 -14.23
C SER A 28 -14.28 2.22 -13.72
N ALA A 29 -15.04 1.43 -12.96
CA ALA A 29 -14.79 0.00 -12.78
C ALA A 29 -14.71 -0.69 -14.15
N TYR A 30 -13.63 -1.42 -14.42
CA TYR A 30 -13.54 -2.26 -15.60
C TYR A 30 -13.63 -3.74 -15.24
N ALA A 31 -14.56 -4.40 -15.92
CA ALA A 31 -14.84 -5.82 -15.87
C ALA A 31 -13.71 -6.65 -16.49
N GLY A 32 -13.59 -7.90 -16.03
CA GLY A 32 -12.46 -8.80 -16.26
C GLY A 32 -12.09 -9.09 -17.71
N ASN A 33 -10.83 -9.47 -17.92
CA ASN A 33 -10.35 -9.98 -19.20
C ASN A 33 -9.16 -10.92 -18.99
N GLN A 34 -9.11 -12.03 -19.72
CA GLN A 34 -8.01 -12.99 -19.68
C GLN A 34 -6.75 -12.38 -20.33
N GLY A 35 -5.58 -12.52 -19.69
CA GLY A 35 -4.29 -11.96 -20.12
C GLY A 35 -3.89 -10.60 -19.48
N THR A 36 -4.54 -10.23 -18.37
CA THR A 36 -4.56 -8.88 -17.77
C THR A 36 -3.25 -8.39 -17.16
N HIS A 37 -2.24 -9.25 -17.00
CA HIS A 37 -1.00 -8.90 -16.29
C HIS A 37 0.28 -9.37 -17.00
N GLY A 38 0.28 -9.31 -18.34
CA GLY A 38 1.48 -9.61 -19.14
C GLY A 38 1.70 -11.10 -19.45
N GLY A 39 0.78 -11.98 -19.03
CA GLY A 39 0.84 -13.41 -19.31
C GLY A 39 -0.30 -14.23 -18.69
N GLU A 40 -0.13 -15.55 -18.63
CA GLU A 40 -1.07 -16.47 -18.01
C GLU A 40 -0.41 -17.72 -17.40
N TRP A 41 -1.05 -18.28 -16.37
CA TRP A 41 -0.67 -19.57 -15.81
C TRP A 41 -0.96 -20.71 -16.79
N LYS A 42 0.06 -21.52 -17.09
CA LYS A 42 -0.08 -22.80 -17.80
C LYS A 42 -0.15 -23.99 -16.88
N ASP A 43 0.47 -23.87 -15.72
CA ASP A 43 0.44 -24.87 -14.67
C ASP A 43 0.66 -24.19 -13.32
N THR A 44 -0.32 -24.26 -12.44
CA THR A 44 -0.26 -23.66 -11.10
C THR A 44 0.35 -24.61 -10.07
N GLU A 45 0.50 -25.90 -10.39
CA GLU A 45 1.23 -26.87 -9.56
C GLU A 45 2.73 -26.59 -9.61
N SER A 46 3.28 -26.44 -10.81
CA SER A 46 4.71 -26.13 -11.02
C SER A 46 5.03 -24.65 -11.23
N LEU A 47 4.05 -23.76 -10.98
CA LEU A 47 4.11 -22.31 -11.18
C LEU A 47 4.76 -21.93 -12.53
N ARG A 48 4.18 -22.46 -13.61
CA ARG A 48 4.57 -22.13 -14.98
C ARG A 48 3.73 -21.01 -15.54
N TRP A 49 4.39 -19.92 -15.88
CA TRP A 49 3.81 -18.72 -16.46
C TRP A 49 4.26 -18.55 -17.91
N GLU A 50 3.31 -18.38 -18.83
CA GLU A 50 3.60 -17.97 -20.20
C GLU A 50 3.41 -16.45 -20.31
N TRP A 51 4.47 -15.74 -20.66
CA TRP A 51 4.42 -14.32 -20.97
C TRP A 51 3.77 -14.08 -22.34
N GLN A 52 3.23 -12.88 -22.56
CA GLN A 52 2.61 -12.51 -23.84
C GLN A 52 3.55 -12.62 -25.05
N ASN A 53 4.87 -12.53 -24.84
CA ASN A 53 5.87 -12.73 -25.88
C ASN A 53 6.15 -14.21 -26.21
N GLY A 54 5.45 -15.16 -25.56
CA GLY A 54 5.62 -16.61 -25.69
C GLY A 54 6.76 -17.19 -24.84
N GLU A 55 7.44 -16.37 -24.04
CA GLU A 55 8.46 -16.84 -23.10
C GLU A 55 7.83 -17.59 -21.94
N MET A 56 8.49 -18.66 -21.49
CA MET A 56 8.05 -19.46 -20.34
C MET A 56 8.94 -19.19 -19.14
N SER A 57 8.33 -18.84 -18.01
CA SER A 57 8.99 -18.79 -16.71
C SER A 57 8.51 -19.91 -15.80
N PHE A 58 9.42 -20.37 -14.95
CA PHE A 58 9.22 -21.47 -14.02
C PHE A 58 9.65 -21.00 -12.65
N TYR A 59 8.69 -20.97 -11.72
CA TYR A 59 8.94 -20.52 -10.37
C TYR A 59 8.87 -21.73 -9.43
N GLY A 60 9.86 -21.89 -8.57
CA GLY A 60 9.84 -22.99 -7.60
C GLY A 60 8.81 -22.74 -6.50
N ASN A 61 8.48 -23.77 -5.72
CA ASN A 61 7.56 -23.64 -4.57
C ASN A 61 8.17 -22.85 -3.39
N GLY A 62 9.42 -22.42 -3.51
CA GLY A 62 10.17 -21.83 -2.40
C GLY A 62 10.81 -22.87 -1.49
N SER A 63 11.38 -22.41 -0.39
CA SER A 63 12.06 -23.24 0.61
C SER A 63 11.12 -23.79 1.67
N ILE A 64 11.44 -24.98 2.17
CA ILE A 64 10.85 -25.50 3.42
C ILE A 64 11.42 -24.69 4.59
N PHE A 65 10.56 -24.21 5.48
CA PHE A 65 10.97 -23.30 6.54
C PHE A 65 12.04 -23.89 7.48
N SER A 66 11.81 -25.10 8.00
CA SER A 66 12.73 -25.80 8.91
C SER A 66 14.10 -26.14 8.30
N GLU A 67 14.22 -26.19 6.97
CA GLU A 67 15.52 -26.37 6.32
C GLU A 67 16.38 -25.10 6.39
N GLN A 68 15.75 -23.92 6.44
CA GLN A 68 16.41 -22.63 6.59
C GLN A 68 16.57 -22.20 8.06
N HIS A 69 15.62 -22.60 8.89
CA HIS A 69 15.52 -22.23 10.31
C HIS A 69 15.36 -23.47 11.21
N PRO A 70 16.34 -24.39 11.23
CA PRO A 70 16.25 -25.62 12.03
C PRO A 70 16.20 -25.36 13.54
N GLU A 71 16.56 -24.16 13.98
CA GLU A 71 16.48 -23.70 15.37
C GLU A 71 15.04 -23.37 15.82
N ILE A 72 14.10 -23.19 14.89
CA ILE A 72 12.71 -22.84 15.16
C ILE A 72 11.84 -24.10 14.99
N SER A 73 11.36 -24.63 16.11
CA SER A 73 10.44 -25.79 16.14
C SER A 73 9.08 -25.48 16.75
N ASP A 74 8.88 -24.27 17.29
CA ASP A 74 7.63 -23.82 17.89
C ASP A 74 6.76 -23.15 16.82
N PRO A 75 5.58 -23.70 16.46
CA PRO A 75 4.70 -23.12 15.44
C PRO A 75 4.14 -21.76 15.84
N GLU A 76 4.25 -21.36 17.11
CA GLU A 76 3.85 -20.03 17.57
C GLU A 76 5.02 -19.04 17.65
N TYR A 77 6.24 -19.42 17.21
CA TYR A 77 7.44 -18.59 17.39
C TYR A 77 7.26 -17.15 16.89
N TYR A 78 6.86 -16.95 15.63
CA TYR A 78 6.66 -15.60 15.09
C TYR A 78 5.42 -14.91 15.66
N LEU A 79 4.37 -15.66 16.02
CA LEU A 79 3.20 -15.09 16.69
C LEU A 79 3.58 -14.52 18.06
N LYS A 80 4.41 -15.22 18.84
CA LYS A 80 4.95 -14.76 20.12
C LYS A 80 5.87 -13.56 19.98
N GLU A 81 6.57 -13.42 18.85
CA GLU A 81 7.36 -12.23 18.55
C GLU A 81 6.50 -11.02 18.15
N ALA A 82 5.36 -11.25 17.49
CA ALA A 82 4.50 -10.18 16.99
C ALA A 82 3.45 -9.71 18.02
N VAL A 83 2.93 -10.62 18.85
CA VAL A 83 1.73 -10.39 19.67
C VAL A 83 2.01 -10.65 21.15
N ARG A 84 1.46 -9.79 22.00
CA ARG A 84 1.55 -9.95 23.45
C ARG A 84 0.65 -11.08 23.92
N TYR A 85 1.24 -12.06 24.62
CA TYR A 85 0.48 -13.17 25.22
C TYR A 85 -0.08 -12.81 26.61
N PRO A 86 -1.12 -13.51 27.09
CA PRO A 86 -1.64 -13.34 28.44
C PRO A 86 -0.54 -13.50 29.51
N GLY A 87 -0.43 -12.53 30.41
CA GLY A 87 0.56 -12.53 31.50
C GLY A 87 1.89 -11.85 31.16
N GLU A 88 2.12 -11.46 29.90
CA GLU A 88 3.27 -10.62 29.56
C GLU A 88 3.08 -9.16 30.02
N ALA A 89 4.19 -8.45 30.24
CA ALA A 89 4.19 -7.04 30.59
C ALA A 89 3.51 -6.18 29.51
N ASN A 90 3.04 -4.98 29.89
CA ASN A 90 2.48 -4.01 28.94
C ASN A 90 3.30 -2.71 28.93
N PRO A 91 3.98 -2.36 27.82
CA PRO A 91 4.10 -3.15 26.59
C PRO A 91 4.95 -4.41 26.79
N GLY A 92 4.65 -5.44 26.00
CA GLY A 92 5.54 -6.58 25.80
C GLY A 92 6.57 -6.22 24.74
N TRP A 93 7.75 -6.84 24.77
CA TRP A 93 8.85 -6.54 23.84
C TRP A 93 9.30 -7.81 23.14
N ASN A 94 9.55 -7.74 21.83
CA ASN A 94 10.09 -8.84 21.05
C ASN A 94 11.63 -8.92 21.17
N THR A 95 12.25 -9.92 20.54
CA THR A 95 13.72 -10.10 20.59
C THR A 95 14.50 -8.96 19.92
N LYS A 96 13.85 -8.16 19.07
CA LYS A 96 14.42 -6.97 18.42
C LYS A 96 14.26 -5.69 19.27
N GLY A 97 13.57 -5.76 20.41
CA GLY A 97 13.29 -4.61 21.27
C GLY A 97 12.17 -3.72 20.74
N GLU A 98 11.28 -4.25 19.91
CA GLU A 98 10.08 -3.56 19.41
C GLU A 98 8.87 -3.94 20.27
N PRO A 99 7.90 -3.02 20.47
CA PRO A 99 6.71 -3.32 21.23
C PRO A 99 5.83 -4.33 20.47
N LYS A 100 5.39 -5.38 21.16
CA LYS A 100 4.45 -6.36 20.61
C LYS A 100 3.04 -5.75 20.49
N ALA A 101 2.29 -6.18 19.47
CA ALA A 101 0.90 -5.80 19.30
C ALA A 101 0.04 -6.28 20.48
N ASN A 102 -0.91 -5.44 20.89
CA ASN A 102 -1.79 -5.68 22.02
C ASN A 102 -3.23 -5.84 21.54
N TYR A 103 -3.59 -7.07 21.17
CA TYR A 103 -4.94 -7.45 20.76
C TYR A 103 -5.76 -8.02 21.91
N SER A 104 -7.07 -8.13 21.70
CA SER A 104 -7.99 -8.84 22.57
C SER A 104 -7.63 -10.32 22.67
N TRP A 105 -8.04 -10.97 23.77
CA TRP A 105 -7.72 -12.40 23.96
C TRP A 105 -8.44 -13.30 22.96
N ALA A 106 -9.64 -12.94 22.53
CA ALA A 106 -10.34 -13.65 21.48
C ALA A 106 -9.53 -13.65 20.18
N SER A 107 -8.93 -12.50 19.84
CA SER A 107 -8.07 -12.34 18.66
C SER A 107 -6.78 -13.17 18.75
N VAL A 108 -6.13 -13.18 19.92
CA VAL A 108 -4.94 -14.02 20.15
C VAL A 108 -5.29 -15.49 19.99
N GLU A 109 -6.43 -15.94 20.52
CA GLU A 109 -6.88 -17.33 20.38
C GLU A 109 -7.15 -17.70 18.91
N GLU A 110 -7.74 -16.82 18.10
CA GLU A 110 -7.95 -17.07 16.67
C GLU A 110 -6.63 -17.16 15.88
N LEU A 111 -5.66 -16.30 16.20
CA LEU A 111 -4.32 -16.38 15.61
C LEU A 111 -3.61 -17.68 15.99
N GLN A 112 -3.70 -18.09 17.26
CA GLN A 112 -3.17 -19.36 17.73
C GLN A 112 -3.82 -20.55 17.02
N LYS A 113 -5.15 -20.54 16.87
CA LYS A 113 -5.85 -21.59 16.10
C LYS A 113 -5.33 -21.68 14.68
N PHE A 114 -5.12 -20.55 14.01
CA PHE A 114 -4.59 -20.54 12.65
C PHE A 114 -3.18 -21.14 12.57
N VAL A 115 -2.21 -20.65 13.34
CA VAL A 115 -0.81 -21.14 13.25
C VAL A 115 -0.66 -22.58 13.70
N ASN A 116 -1.56 -23.08 14.55
CA ASN A 116 -1.59 -24.49 14.97
C ASN A 116 -2.47 -25.38 14.08
N SER A 117 -3.18 -24.84 13.09
CA SER A 117 -4.07 -25.64 12.21
C SER A 117 -3.33 -26.44 11.14
N PHE A 118 -2.05 -26.17 10.92
CA PHE A 118 -1.21 -26.86 9.95
C PHE A 118 0.28 -26.77 10.34
N ASP A 119 1.08 -27.73 9.89
CA ASP A 119 2.50 -27.84 10.22
C ASP A 119 3.37 -26.94 9.33
N TRP A 120 3.19 -25.63 9.44
CA TRP A 120 3.83 -24.65 8.55
C TRP A 120 5.37 -24.69 8.59
N ILE A 121 5.95 -25.14 9.71
CA ILE A 121 7.40 -25.27 9.90
C ILE A 121 8.02 -26.26 8.89
N HIS A 122 7.27 -27.27 8.46
CA HIS A 122 7.75 -28.30 7.53
C HIS A 122 7.19 -28.15 6.11
N LEU A 123 6.64 -26.99 5.78
CA LEU A 123 6.05 -26.71 4.47
C LEU A 123 6.85 -25.67 3.68
N ASP A 124 6.79 -25.82 2.35
CA ASP A 124 7.33 -24.84 1.41
C ASP A 124 6.53 -23.52 1.44
N GLU A 125 7.12 -22.45 0.91
CA GLU A 125 6.52 -21.11 0.91
C GLU A 125 5.18 -21.07 0.17
N LYS A 126 5.07 -21.74 -0.98
CA LYS A 126 3.85 -21.82 -1.78
C LYS A 126 2.71 -22.45 -0.98
N THR A 127 3.00 -23.55 -0.28
CA THR A 127 1.99 -24.28 0.50
C THR A 127 1.58 -23.48 1.72
N ARG A 128 2.51 -22.86 2.44
CA ARG A 128 2.19 -21.91 3.53
C ARG A 128 1.29 -20.78 3.05
N LEU A 129 1.59 -20.20 1.89
CA LEU A 129 0.77 -19.14 1.29
C LEU A 129 -0.65 -19.61 0.95
N LEU A 130 -0.80 -20.85 0.49
CA LEU A 130 -2.12 -21.44 0.23
C LEU A 130 -2.99 -21.53 1.50
N TYR A 131 -2.39 -21.87 2.65
CA TYR A 131 -3.10 -21.87 3.93
C TYR A 131 -3.52 -20.47 4.38
N VAL A 132 -2.62 -19.48 4.26
CA VAL A 132 -2.94 -18.06 4.56
C VAL A 132 -4.08 -17.58 3.67
N HIS A 133 -3.96 -17.81 2.36
CA HIS A 133 -4.99 -17.47 1.38
C HIS A 133 -6.33 -18.09 1.75
N ASN A 134 -6.38 -19.39 2.03
CA ASN A 134 -7.64 -20.05 2.33
C ASN A 134 -8.27 -19.51 3.60
N ARG A 135 -7.47 -19.17 4.62
CA ARG A 135 -8.01 -18.60 5.86
C ARG A 135 -8.64 -17.23 5.63
N ILE A 136 -8.00 -16.36 4.83
CA ILE A 136 -8.46 -14.98 4.59
C ILE A 136 -9.53 -14.87 3.50
N ALA A 137 -9.30 -15.50 2.35
CA ALA A 137 -10.19 -15.39 1.19
C ALA A 137 -11.45 -16.28 1.31
N ASN A 138 -11.36 -17.41 2.03
CA ASN A 138 -12.43 -18.41 2.07
C ASN A 138 -13.03 -18.65 3.46
N GLY A 139 -12.34 -18.27 4.54
CA GLY A 139 -12.76 -18.51 5.93
C GLY A 139 -12.51 -19.95 6.41
N GLU A 140 -12.77 -20.20 7.70
CA GLU A 140 -12.57 -21.51 8.34
C GLU A 140 -13.67 -22.50 7.92
N GLY A 141 -13.33 -23.51 7.10
CA GLY A 141 -14.28 -24.53 6.64
C GLY A 141 -14.61 -24.52 5.14
N GLY A 142 -14.01 -23.59 4.38
CA GLY A 142 -14.06 -23.59 2.91
C GLY A 142 -15.18 -22.76 2.28
N PHE A 143 -14.97 -22.47 0.98
CA PHE A 143 -15.73 -21.64 0.02
C PHE A 143 -16.61 -20.51 0.58
N ASN A 144 -16.11 -19.27 0.42
CA ASN A 144 -16.84 -18.00 0.48
C ASN A 144 -17.49 -17.64 1.84
N GLN A 145 -16.93 -18.04 2.96
CA GLN A 145 -17.44 -17.57 4.26
C GLN A 145 -17.05 -16.11 4.52
N ASN A 146 -15.84 -15.75 4.09
CA ASN A 146 -15.37 -14.38 4.16
C ASN A 146 -15.90 -13.59 2.95
N HIS A 147 -16.41 -12.38 3.18
CA HIS A 147 -17.01 -11.58 2.12
C HIS A 147 -16.69 -10.09 2.26
N TYR A 148 -16.74 -9.39 1.13
CA TYR A 148 -16.52 -7.96 1.07
C TYR A 148 -17.69 -7.20 1.72
N GLY A 149 -17.40 -6.34 2.68
CA GLY A 149 -18.41 -5.56 3.39
C GLY A 149 -17.80 -4.75 4.53
N SER A 150 -18.58 -3.81 5.08
CA SER A 150 -18.16 -3.11 6.29
C SER A 150 -18.55 -3.92 7.52
N PRO A 151 -17.61 -4.21 8.45
CA PRO A 151 -17.94 -4.92 9.68
C PRO A 151 -18.93 -4.09 10.52
N GLU A 152 -19.96 -4.75 11.05
CA GLU A 152 -20.95 -4.11 11.95
C GLU A 152 -20.37 -3.85 13.35
N GLU A 153 -19.40 -4.67 13.77
CA GLU A 153 -18.74 -4.60 15.07
C GLU A 153 -17.24 -4.38 14.89
N ALA A 154 -16.65 -3.54 15.75
CA ALA A 154 -15.21 -3.35 15.79
C ALA A 154 -14.54 -4.60 16.39
N LYS A 155 -13.80 -5.33 15.55
CA LYS A 155 -12.93 -6.44 15.94
C LYS A 155 -11.47 -6.06 15.65
N ASP A 156 -10.53 -6.67 16.36
CA ASP A 156 -9.10 -6.45 16.05
C ASP A 156 -8.75 -7.03 14.67
N PHE A 157 -9.38 -8.15 14.30
CA PHE A 157 -9.28 -8.79 12.98
C PHE A 157 -10.68 -9.01 12.36
N PRO A 158 -11.28 -8.01 11.71
CA PRO A 158 -12.63 -8.11 11.13
C PRO A 158 -12.79 -9.25 10.12
N VAL A 159 -11.76 -9.61 9.34
CA VAL A 159 -11.85 -10.70 8.35
C VAL A 159 -11.61 -12.07 9.00
N LEU A 160 -10.56 -12.23 9.80
CA LEU A 160 -10.23 -13.50 10.46
C LEU A 160 -11.32 -13.94 11.45
N GLU A 161 -11.83 -13.01 12.26
CA GLU A 161 -12.81 -13.26 13.31
C GLU A 161 -14.26 -13.01 12.87
N GLY A 162 -14.48 -12.02 12.00
CA GLY A 162 -15.82 -11.59 11.58
C GLY A 162 -16.24 -12.12 10.21
N GLY A 163 -15.29 -12.57 9.40
CA GLY A 163 -15.54 -12.98 8.02
C GLY A 163 -16.02 -11.85 7.12
N VAL A 164 -15.82 -10.59 7.50
CA VAL A 164 -16.26 -9.44 6.70
C VAL A 164 -15.25 -8.30 6.81
N GLY A 165 -14.92 -7.68 5.67
CA GLY A 165 -14.01 -6.56 5.62
C GLY A 165 -13.97 -5.88 4.26
N VAL A 166 -13.29 -4.74 4.18
CA VAL A 166 -12.93 -4.08 2.91
C VAL A 166 -11.54 -4.52 2.45
N CYS A 167 -11.13 -4.16 1.24
CA CYS A 167 -9.86 -4.60 0.65
C CYS A 167 -8.65 -4.36 1.57
N ARG A 168 -8.63 -3.24 2.30
CA ARG A 168 -7.62 -2.96 3.32
C ARG A 168 -7.57 -3.99 4.43
N ASP A 169 -8.72 -4.34 5.01
CA ASP A 169 -8.80 -5.33 6.08
C ASP A 169 -8.26 -6.69 5.57
N PHE A 170 -8.69 -7.12 4.39
CA PHE A 170 -8.20 -8.34 3.76
C PHE A 170 -6.68 -8.29 3.51
N ALA A 171 -6.15 -7.17 3.02
CA ALA A 171 -4.72 -7.03 2.70
C ALA A 171 -3.84 -6.98 3.96
N GLU A 172 -4.22 -6.19 4.98
CA GLU A 172 -3.48 -6.07 6.23
C GLU A 172 -3.47 -7.39 7.00
N GLU A 173 -4.63 -8.08 7.09
CA GLU A 173 -4.70 -9.37 7.76
C GLU A 173 -3.98 -10.47 6.98
N PHE A 174 -4.05 -10.48 5.64
CA PHE A 174 -3.28 -11.40 4.81
C PHE A 174 -1.77 -11.21 5.00
N GLN A 175 -1.30 -9.96 4.98
CA GLN A 175 0.09 -9.64 5.27
C GLN A 175 0.51 -10.16 6.65
N PHE A 176 -0.30 -9.90 7.68
CA PHE A 176 -0.02 -10.32 9.04
C PHE A 176 0.06 -11.84 9.17
N LEU A 177 -0.91 -12.56 8.60
CA LEU A 177 -0.91 -14.03 8.59
C LEU A 177 0.30 -14.61 7.83
N CYS A 178 0.69 -14.00 6.71
CA CYS A 178 1.92 -14.35 6.00
C CYS A 178 3.15 -14.23 6.92
N GLN A 179 3.29 -13.11 7.63
CA GLN A 179 4.45 -12.84 8.48
C GLN A 179 4.57 -13.84 9.63
N ILE A 180 3.46 -14.19 10.29
CA ILE A 180 3.49 -15.15 11.42
C ILE A 180 3.71 -16.60 11.02
N VAL A 181 3.72 -16.91 9.71
CA VAL A 181 4.14 -18.22 9.16
C VAL A 181 5.44 -18.11 8.34
N GLY A 182 6.19 -17.03 8.51
CA GLY A 182 7.52 -16.85 7.93
C GLY A 182 7.54 -16.60 6.42
N LEU A 183 6.50 -15.94 5.88
CA LEU A 183 6.45 -15.47 4.50
C LEU A 183 6.72 -13.96 4.44
N GLU A 184 7.44 -13.53 3.41
CA GLU A 184 7.64 -12.11 3.13
C GLU A 184 6.46 -11.57 2.33
N CYS A 185 5.74 -10.62 2.92
CA CYS A 185 4.54 -10.02 2.35
C CYS A 185 4.45 -8.54 2.76
N VAL A 186 4.00 -7.70 1.82
CA VAL A 186 3.72 -6.28 2.04
C VAL A 186 2.39 -5.88 1.42
N THR A 187 1.67 -4.97 2.06
CA THR A 187 0.52 -4.30 1.47
C THR A 187 0.97 -3.22 0.49
N TYR A 188 0.17 -2.97 -0.54
CA TYR A 188 0.37 -1.87 -1.48
C TYR A 188 -0.96 -1.47 -2.12
N THR A 189 -0.96 -0.32 -2.80
CA THR A 189 -2.15 0.23 -3.46
C THR A 189 -1.96 0.13 -4.99
N PRO A 190 -2.40 -0.97 -5.63
CA PRO A 190 -2.27 -1.16 -7.09
C PRO A 190 -3.11 -0.18 -7.93
N GLU A 191 -4.18 0.35 -7.35
CA GLU A 191 -5.09 1.30 -8.00
C GLU A 191 -5.88 2.14 -6.98
N TYR A 192 -6.60 3.16 -7.48
CA TYR A 192 -7.38 4.07 -6.65
C TYR A 192 -8.38 3.33 -5.74
N LEU A 193 -8.28 3.57 -4.43
CA LEU A 193 -9.13 2.98 -3.39
C LEU A 193 -9.12 1.45 -3.33
N HIS A 194 -8.04 0.81 -3.79
CA HIS A 194 -7.87 -0.64 -3.68
C HIS A 194 -6.51 -0.96 -3.04
N ASP A 195 -6.55 -1.72 -1.95
CA ASP A 195 -5.37 -2.23 -1.26
C ASP A 195 -5.25 -3.75 -1.54
N ALA A 196 -4.04 -4.20 -1.85
CA ALA A 196 -3.71 -5.59 -2.16
C ALA A 196 -2.35 -5.97 -1.54
N CYS A 197 -1.81 -7.14 -1.88
CA CYS A 197 -0.54 -7.62 -1.34
C CYS A 197 0.49 -7.95 -2.43
N LEU A 198 1.76 -7.74 -2.10
CA LEU A 198 2.90 -8.37 -2.78
C LEU A 198 3.47 -9.44 -1.84
N VAL A 199 3.63 -10.65 -2.33
CA VAL A 199 4.18 -11.78 -1.57
C VAL A 199 5.32 -12.44 -2.33
N ARG A 200 6.37 -12.85 -1.63
CA ARG A 200 7.54 -13.50 -2.22
C ARG A 200 7.50 -15.01 -2.04
N ILE A 201 7.79 -15.75 -3.12
CA ILE A 201 8.10 -17.19 -3.11
C ILE A 201 9.44 -17.38 -3.81
N GLY A 202 10.41 -17.99 -3.15
CA GLY A 202 11.79 -18.05 -3.60
C GLY A 202 12.30 -16.64 -3.84
N THR A 203 12.79 -16.34 -5.04
CA THR A 203 13.25 -14.99 -5.41
C THR A 203 12.20 -14.18 -6.16
N GLN A 204 11.00 -14.74 -6.42
CA GLN A 204 9.98 -14.13 -7.25
C GLN A 204 8.89 -13.48 -6.41
N TRP A 205 8.53 -12.24 -6.76
CA TRP A 205 7.40 -11.53 -6.20
C TRP A 205 6.12 -11.78 -7.00
N TYR A 206 5.00 -11.80 -6.28
CA TYR A 206 3.67 -11.95 -6.85
C TYR A 206 2.77 -10.85 -6.31
N ALA A 207 2.05 -10.17 -7.21
CA ALA A 207 0.86 -9.44 -6.82
C ALA A 207 -0.23 -10.45 -6.48
N THR A 208 -0.96 -10.21 -5.39
CA THR A 208 -2.12 -11.01 -4.99
C THR A 208 -3.22 -10.14 -4.38
N ASP A 209 -4.45 -10.32 -4.83
CA ASP A 209 -5.63 -9.71 -4.22
C ASP A 209 -6.34 -10.72 -3.27
N PRO A 210 -6.19 -10.56 -1.94
CA PRO A 210 -6.79 -11.47 -0.97
C PRO A 210 -8.30 -11.27 -0.81
N THR A 211 -8.90 -10.23 -1.39
CA THR A 211 -10.32 -9.87 -1.25
C THR A 211 -11.23 -10.85 -1.99
N SER A 212 -10.75 -11.40 -3.10
CA SER A 212 -11.51 -12.34 -3.92
C SER A 212 -11.47 -13.75 -3.33
N SER A 213 -12.45 -14.60 -3.62
CA SER A 213 -12.42 -16.04 -3.25
C SER A 213 -11.93 -16.97 -4.38
N LEU A 214 -11.45 -16.39 -5.50
CA LEU A 214 -10.83 -17.15 -6.58
C LEU A 214 -9.65 -18.01 -6.05
N PRO A 215 -9.30 -19.12 -6.73
CA PRO A 215 -8.10 -19.87 -6.39
C PRO A 215 -6.87 -18.97 -6.32
N LEU A 216 -5.98 -19.24 -5.33
CA LEU A 216 -4.78 -18.45 -5.08
C LEU A 216 -4.05 -18.14 -6.39
N PHE A 217 -3.64 -19.18 -7.12
CA PHE A 217 -3.04 -19.04 -8.43
C PHE A 217 -4.13 -19.02 -9.50
N SER A 218 -4.57 -17.83 -9.85
CA SER A 218 -5.41 -17.55 -10.99
C SER A 218 -4.98 -16.23 -11.61
N ASN A 219 -5.13 -16.09 -12.94
CA ASN A 219 -4.63 -14.91 -13.65
C ASN A 219 -5.21 -13.59 -13.12
N ALA A 220 -6.43 -13.62 -12.58
CA ALA A 220 -7.09 -12.42 -12.05
C ALA A 220 -6.74 -12.12 -10.58
N LYS A 221 -6.06 -13.04 -9.89
CA LYS A 221 -5.73 -12.90 -8.46
C LYS A 221 -4.24 -12.76 -8.24
N THR A 222 -3.47 -13.79 -8.62
CA THR A 222 -2.05 -13.89 -8.28
C THR A 222 -1.22 -14.10 -9.54
N TYR A 223 -0.25 -13.22 -9.78
CA TYR A 223 0.59 -13.25 -10.97
C TYR A 223 2.00 -12.73 -10.65
N PRO A 224 3.04 -13.23 -11.34
CA PRO A 224 4.42 -12.83 -11.10
C PRO A 224 4.66 -11.38 -11.54
N VAL A 225 5.44 -10.64 -10.76
CA VAL A 225 5.74 -9.23 -11.00
C VAL A 225 7.18 -8.88 -10.63
N ASP A 226 7.71 -7.81 -11.23
CA ASP A 226 8.84 -7.09 -10.66
C ASP A 226 8.36 -6.24 -9.48
N PHE A 227 9.04 -6.32 -8.34
CA PHE A 227 8.59 -5.68 -7.10
C PHE A 227 8.50 -4.16 -7.22
N GLU A 228 9.58 -3.51 -7.64
CA GLU A 228 9.66 -2.04 -7.70
C GLU A 228 8.64 -1.48 -8.70
N THR A 229 8.53 -2.11 -9.87
CA THR A 229 7.57 -1.70 -10.89
C THR A 229 6.12 -1.83 -10.39
N GLU A 230 5.81 -2.92 -9.68
CA GLU A 230 4.46 -3.20 -9.22
C GLU A 230 4.06 -2.38 -8.00
N PHE A 231 4.94 -2.31 -7.01
CA PHE A 231 4.71 -1.56 -5.77
C PHE A 231 4.39 -0.09 -6.06
N TYR A 232 5.08 0.52 -7.03
CA TYR A 232 4.86 1.90 -7.45
C TYR A 232 3.92 2.03 -8.67
N ARG A 233 3.24 0.95 -9.11
CA ARG A 233 2.42 0.96 -10.34
C ARG A 233 1.41 2.11 -10.35
N TYR A 234 0.61 2.25 -9.28
CA TYR A 234 -0.42 3.28 -9.23
C TYR A 234 0.16 4.68 -9.19
N GLU A 235 1.18 4.89 -8.34
CA GLU A 235 1.86 6.18 -8.27
C GLU A 235 2.46 6.59 -9.61
N ASN A 236 3.08 5.65 -10.33
CA ASN A 236 3.66 5.90 -11.65
C ASN A 236 2.58 6.27 -12.68
N LYS A 237 1.42 5.60 -12.65
CA LYS A 237 0.27 5.93 -13.50
C LYS A 237 -0.27 7.33 -13.21
N GLU A 238 -0.42 7.68 -11.94
CA GLU A 238 -0.84 9.03 -11.51
C GLU A 238 0.17 10.11 -11.95
N ARG A 239 1.47 9.82 -11.84
CA ARG A 239 2.54 10.72 -12.32
C ARG A 239 2.46 10.93 -13.83
N GLU A 240 2.26 9.86 -14.61
CA GLU A 240 2.10 9.96 -16.06
C GLU A 240 0.84 10.75 -16.44
N GLN A 241 -0.26 10.52 -15.74
CA GLN A 241 -1.51 11.25 -15.94
C GLN A 241 -1.35 12.75 -15.67
N ARG A 242 -0.71 13.13 -14.55
CA ARG A 242 -0.41 14.53 -14.24
C ARG A 242 0.46 15.21 -15.31
N ARG A 243 1.41 14.48 -15.91
CA ARG A 243 2.21 15.00 -17.03
C ARG A 243 1.36 15.25 -18.27
N LYS A 244 0.47 14.31 -18.63
CA LYS A 244 -0.46 14.48 -19.77
C LYS A 244 -1.42 15.65 -19.57
N GLU A 245 -1.94 15.84 -18.36
CA GLU A 245 -2.82 16.97 -18.02
C GLU A 245 -2.09 18.31 -18.14
N TYR A 246 -0.85 18.38 -17.65
CA TYR A 246 0.01 19.54 -17.85
C TYR A 246 0.31 19.79 -19.34
N GLU A 247 0.64 18.77 -20.13
CA GLU A 247 0.90 18.92 -21.57
C GLU A 247 -0.33 19.40 -22.35
N ALA A 248 -1.54 19.02 -21.91
CA ALA A 248 -2.79 19.46 -22.52
C ALA A 248 -3.12 20.93 -22.24
N ASP A 249 -2.80 21.41 -21.03
CA ASP A 249 -2.94 22.82 -20.64
C ASP A 249 -1.80 23.26 -19.70
N PRO A 250 -0.68 23.73 -20.26
CA PRO A 250 0.52 24.08 -19.50
C PRO A 250 0.42 25.41 -18.77
N ASP A 251 -0.63 26.21 -19.05
CA ASP A 251 -0.87 27.51 -18.43
C ASP A 251 -1.98 27.44 -17.37
N SER A 252 -2.59 26.27 -17.14
CA SER A 252 -3.44 26.01 -16.00
C SER A 252 -2.65 26.01 -14.70
N LEU A 253 -3.00 26.91 -13.78
CA LEU A 253 -2.42 26.95 -12.43
C LEU A 253 -2.60 25.60 -11.71
N ALA A 254 -3.74 24.94 -11.89
CA ALA A 254 -4.03 23.66 -11.25
C ALA A 254 -3.07 22.56 -11.74
N ASN A 255 -2.86 22.47 -13.06
CA ASN A 255 -2.00 21.44 -13.65
C ASN A 255 -0.52 21.69 -13.29
N VAL A 256 -0.06 22.95 -13.35
CA VAL A 256 1.30 23.33 -12.95
C VAL A 256 1.54 23.01 -11.48
N LEU A 257 0.59 23.32 -10.61
CA LEU A 257 0.69 23.02 -9.19
C LEU A 257 0.71 21.52 -8.91
N ALA A 258 -0.22 20.75 -9.50
CA ALA A 258 -0.30 19.30 -9.34
C ALA A 258 1.00 18.61 -9.79
N LEU A 259 1.53 19.00 -10.95
CA LEU A 259 2.80 18.47 -11.45
C LEU A 259 3.98 18.88 -10.55
N THR A 260 4.03 20.13 -10.08
CA THR A 260 5.11 20.60 -9.18
C THR A 260 5.13 19.82 -7.86
N LEU A 261 3.96 19.54 -7.27
CA LEU A 261 3.87 18.74 -6.05
C LEU A 261 4.29 17.29 -6.29
N SER A 262 3.94 16.71 -7.45
CA SER A 262 4.44 15.38 -7.87
C SER A 262 5.96 15.37 -7.96
N MET A 263 6.54 16.33 -8.67
CA MET A 263 7.98 16.48 -8.86
C MET A 263 8.74 16.65 -7.53
N ARG A 264 8.15 17.36 -6.56
CA ARG A 264 8.69 17.46 -5.20
C ARG A 264 8.64 16.12 -4.45
N GLY A 265 7.52 15.40 -4.51
CA GLY A 265 7.41 14.05 -3.94
C GLY A 265 8.41 13.06 -4.53
N GLU A 266 8.71 13.20 -5.83
CA GLU A 266 9.73 12.44 -6.55
C GLU A 266 11.18 12.85 -6.22
N GLY A 267 11.38 13.95 -5.49
CA GLY A 267 12.69 14.51 -5.19
C GLY A 267 13.39 15.19 -6.38
N THR A 268 12.70 15.37 -7.51
CA THR A 268 13.22 16.12 -8.68
C THR A 268 13.23 17.64 -8.43
N ILE A 269 12.43 18.12 -7.47
CA ILE A 269 12.54 19.45 -6.88
C ILE A 269 13.11 19.27 -5.48
N SER A 270 14.28 19.87 -5.22
CA SER A 270 14.87 19.84 -3.88
C SER A 270 14.08 20.69 -2.88
N GLU A 271 14.09 20.30 -1.60
CA GLU A 271 13.49 21.12 -0.53
C GLU A 271 14.07 22.54 -0.51
N ALA A 272 15.36 22.71 -0.79
CA ALA A 272 15.99 24.03 -0.87
C ALA A 272 15.47 24.87 -2.05
N ALA A 273 15.14 24.26 -3.19
CA ALA A 273 14.50 24.96 -4.31
C ALA A 273 13.07 25.35 -3.95
N TRP A 274 12.32 24.43 -3.32
CA TRP A 274 10.97 24.68 -2.83
C TRP A 274 10.90 25.82 -1.80
N GLU A 275 11.80 25.82 -0.82
CA GLU A 275 11.88 26.88 0.21
C GLU A 275 12.13 28.27 -0.39
N LYS A 276 12.92 28.37 -1.48
CA LYS A 276 13.22 29.66 -2.13
C LYS A 276 12.00 30.35 -2.72
N ILE A 277 10.99 29.60 -3.15
CA ILE A 277 9.78 30.18 -3.77
C ILE A 277 8.66 30.46 -2.77
N GLN A 278 8.73 29.93 -1.54
CA GLN A 278 7.66 30.12 -0.54
C GLN A 278 7.43 31.59 -0.18
N ALA A 279 8.51 32.35 0.10
CA ALA A 279 8.37 33.76 0.45
C ALA A 279 7.86 34.62 -0.73
N PRO A 280 8.39 34.49 -1.96
CA PRO A 280 7.81 35.13 -3.14
C PRO A 280 6.35 34.75 -3.42
N MET A 281 5.98 33.47 -3.28
CA MET A 281 4.59 33.02 -3.45
C MET A 281 3.67 33.71 -2.44
N GLY A 282 4.06 33.74 -1.16
CA GLY A 282 3.28 34.40 -0.11
C GLY A 282 3.06 35.90 -0.36
N GLN A 283 4.02 36.58 -1.00
CA GLN A 283 3.84 38.00 -1.38
C GLN A 283 2.80 38.18 -2.50
N ILE A 284 2.76 37.26 -3.48
CA ILE A 284 1.78 37.28 -4.56
C ILE A 284 0.38 36.97 -4.02
N GLU A 285 0.27 35.96 -3.14
CA GLU A 285 -0.97 35.62 -2.44
C GLU A 285 -1.50 36.79 -1.60
N GLU A 286 -0.62 37.49 -0.86
CA GLU A 286 -1.01 38.63 -0.05
C GLU A 286 -1.55 39.80 -0.90
N LYS A 287 -0.87 40.12 -2.02
CA LYS A 287 -1.34 41.15 -2.95
C LYS A 287 -2.70 40.80 -3.56
N TRP A 288 -2.90 39.54 -3.93
CA TRP A 288 -4.18 39.07 -4.46
C TRP A 288 -5.29 39.12 -3.40
N GLY A 289 -5.00 38.69 -2.16
CA GLY A 289 -5.94 38.76 -1.04
C GLY A 289 -6.35 40.19 -0.67
N ARG A 290 -5.44 41.16 -0.86
CA ARG A 290 -5.73 42.60 -0.73
C ARG A 290 -6.37 43.23 -1.96
N GLN A 291 -6.63 42.44 -3.02
CA GLN A 291 -7.19 42.89 -4.30
C GLN A 291 -6.31 43.92 -5.03
N GLU A 292 -4.99 43.93 -4.75
CA GLU A 292 -4.03 44.82 -5.40
C GLU A 292 -3.66 44.37 -6.82
N ILE A 293 -3.85 43.07 -7.12
CA ILE A 293 -3.60 42.46 -8.44
C ILE A 293 -4.83 41.66 -8.93
N PRO A 294 -5.10 41.62 -10.24
CA PRO A 294 -6.15 40.79 -10.81
C PRO A 294 -5.79 39.29 -10.75
N ARG A 295 -6.81 38.43 -10.84
CA ARG A 295 -6.66 36.97 -10.83
C ARG A 295 -5.65 36.45 -11.87
N GLN A 296 -5.64 37.02 -13.07
CA GLN A 296 -4.73 36.61 -14.14
C GLN A 296 -3.25 36.87 -13.79
N GLU A 297 -2.97 38.02 -13.15
CA GLU A 297 -1.61 38.36 -12.69
C GLU A 297 -1.19 37.46 -11.53
N TYR A 298 -2.12 37.13 -10.62
CA TYR A 298 -1.91 36.13 -9.57
C TYR A 298 -1.55 34.76 -10.16
N GLU A 299 -2.38 34.21 -11.06
CA GLU A 299 -2.17 32.88 -11.65
C GLU A 299 -0.84 32.82 -12.43
N THR A 300 -0.57 33.82 -13.26
CA THR A 300 0.68 33.90 -14.04
C THR A 300 1.91 34.01 -13.12
N GLY A 301 1.82 34.82 -12.06
CA GLY A 301 2.89 34.98 -11.09
C GLY A 301 3.21 33.70 -10.33
N ILE A 302 2.18 32.98 -9.86
CA ILE A 302 2.36 31.70 -9.17
C ILE A 302 2.90 30.62 -10.13
N ILE A 303 2.36 30.52 -11.35
CA ILE A 303 2.85 29.57 -12.38
C ILE A 303 4.34 29.81 -12.66
N SER A 304 4.75 31.07 -12.82
CA SER A 304 6.15 31.41 -13.08
C SER A 304 7.07 30.96 -11.95
N LEU A 305 6.67 31.18 -10.69
CA LEU A 305 7.44 30.72 -9.52
C LEU A 305 7.52 29.19 -9.45
N LEU A 306 6.41 28.49 -9.66
CA LEU A 306 6.37 27.02 -9.64
C LEU A 306 7.26 26.43 -10.75
N LYS A 307 7.18 26.95 -11.98
CA LYS A 307 8.05 26.50 -13.08
C LYS A 307 9.53 26.85 -12.85
N SER A 308 9.84 27.90 -12.08
CA SER A 308 11.23 28.32 -11.83
C SER A 308 12.06 27.29 -11.03
N VAL A 309 11.41 26.37 -10.32
CA VAL A 309 12.06 25.31 -9.56
C VAL A 309 12.10 23.97 -10.31
N TRP A 310 11.53 23.90 -11.52
CA TRP A 310 11.61 22.71 -12.35
C TRP A 310 13.03 22.58 -12.93
N GLY A 311 13.63 21.40 -12.80
CA GLY A 311 14.98 21.13 -13.33
C GLY A 311 16.13 21.66 -12.46
N THR A 312 15.87 22.10 -11.22
CA THR A 312 16.92 22.29 -10.22
C THR A 312 17.27 20.93 -9.60
N GLU A 313 18.02 20.11 -10.34
CA GLU A 313 18.54 18.84 -9.84
C GLU A 313 19.49 19.03 -8.63
N LYS A 314 19.72 17.96 -7.87
CA LYS A 314 20.74 17.89 -6.81
C LYS A 314 22.16 17.88 -7.37
#